data_AF-A0A349YMJ8-F1
#
_entry.id   AF-A0A349YMJ8-F1
#
_cell.length_a   1.000
_cell.length_b   1.000
_cell.length_c   1.000
_cell.angle_alpha   90.00
_cell.angle_beta   90.00
_cell.angle_gamma   90.00
#
_symmetry.space_group_name_H-M   'P 1'
#
loop_
_entity.id
_entity.type
_entity.pdbx_description
1 polymer ?
#
loop_
_entity_poly.entity_id
_entity_poly.type
_entity_poly.pdbx_seq_one_letter_code
_entity_poly.pdbx_strand_id
1 'polypeptide(L)'
;LLEVDVLHRYAEEASGFVTSRNKPVVIKSPEYASKRQTDYIKDLFQKFEDALYTEDGIHPVTQKSYSEYFDMESFVKRYIIDEISRNVDAGVTSSFYYKPEGNDMPVYSGPCWDYDTSLGRFWPPACEPEGLGYAYFSADETYNWYEQLYKHVEFRNLIKSIYNETFKPALDQLMNNTIPQYLDLLGPSLRMNAARWPGDSDSIGYDKDQEIVISFLQDRIAWLNETWTNEPEPIPSITPSIAPSPTAVPTTAPSVAPSLLPSVSPSIKPTQTPAMAPTVNPTVPPAATPSMMPTVIPTVAPSIVPSATVPDTPPIVAPSAKPSITLNKSSVTLYETGKNTTQLKAAVQGQSKAVTFKSSNSNIAKISSTGTITAIKPGTTIITAKAANVTATCKVIVKATSLKLNRTEAVIYTVNKNTFQMKPTTTGYSQTISYTSSNSKIATVNRTGKVTAKKAGSAIITISANGRTARCKIIVKNPTLTISKSKITIRRKSKTALKVKATPSNKVTFTSSNSKIATVSKSGVVTGIRTGTATIKVKCNGIVKSVKITVKK
;
A
#
# COMPACT_ATOMS: atom_id res chain seq x y z
N LEU A 1 -17.38 3.04 15.72
CA LEU A 1 -16.78 3.76 14.57
C LEU A 1 -16.37 5.13 15.06
N LEU A 2 -15.19 5.57 14.66
CA LEU A 2 -14.57 6.84 15.04
C LEU A 2 -14.18 7.58 13.78
N GLU A 3 -14.19 8.90 13.83
CA GLU A 3 -13.73 9.79 12.76
C GLU A 3 -12.83 10.87 13.35
N VAL A 4 -11.68 11.10 12.71
CA VAL A 4 -10.90 12.31 12.95
C VAL A 4 -11.47 13.41 12.07
N ASP A 5 -11.69 14.58 12.65
CA ASP A 5 -12.25 15.75 11.98
C ASP A 5 -11.45 17.02 12.33
N VAL A 6 -12.00 18.19 12.06
CA VAL A 6 -11.48 19.51 12.47
C VAL A 6 -12.35 20.11 13.59
N LEU A 7 -11.74 20.95 14.44
CA LEU A 7 -12.36 21.45 15.67
C LEU A 7 -13.72 22.13 15.46
N HIS A 8 -13.90 22.86 14.36
CA HIS A 8 -15.14 23.59 14.10
C HIS A 8 -16.30 22.65 13.71
N ARG A 9 -16.04 21.51 13.05
CA ARG A 9 -17.06 20.51 12.71
C ARG A 9 -17.36 19.58 13.90
N TYR A 10 -16.32 19.22 14.65
CA TYR A 10 -16.42 18.44 15.87
C TYR A 10 -17.44 19.00 16.88
N ALA A 11 -17.54 20.32 17.00
CA ALA A 11 -18.43 20.97 17.96
C ALA A 11 -19.92 20.69 17.75
N GLU A 12 -20.31 20.23 16.56
CA GLU A 12 -21.70 19.93 16.19
C GLU A 12 -22.11 18.48 16.49
N GLU A 13 -21.15 17.64 16.90
CA GLU A 13 -21.33 16.19 17.02
C GLU A 13 -21.85 15.74 18.39
N ALA A 14 -22.68 14.69 18.40
CA ALA A 14 -23.33 14.19 19.61
C ALA A 14 -22.34 13.62 20.65
N SER A 15 -21.25 13.00 20.18
CA SER A 15 -20.24 12.36 21.03
C SER A 15 -18.85 12.48 20.43
N GLY A 16 -17.87 12.81 21.27
CA GLY A 16 -16.48 12.85 20.85
C GLY A 16 -15.54 13.28 21.96
N PHE A 17 -14.25 13.39 21.63
CA PHE A 17 -13.23 13.94 22.50
C PHE A 17 -12.15 14.66 21.69
N VAL A 18 -11.40 15.54 22.36
CA VAL A 18 -10.17 16.12 21.84
C VAL A 18 -9.01 15.61 22.70
N THR A 19 -7.94 15.15 22.06
CA THR A 19 -6.69 14.75 22.76
C THR A 19 -5.89 15.96 23.22
N SER A 20 -4.89 15.75 24.07
CA SER A 20 -4.00 16.84 24.52
C SER A 20 -3.18 17.46 23.38
N ARG A 21 -3.04 16.76 22.25
CA ARG A 21 -2.39 17.25 21.02
C ARG A 21 -3.37 17.85 20.02
N ASN A 22 -4.53 18.30 20.49
CA ASN A 22 -5.53 18.97 19.68
C ASN A 22 -6.09 18.11 18.53
N LYS A 23 -6.18 16.78 18.72
CA LYS A 23 -6.79 15.86 17.76
C LYS A 23 -8.26 15.66 18.12
N PRO A 24 -9.22 16.24 17.38
CA PRO A 24 -10.64 15.98 17.62
C PRO A 24 -11.04 14.65 17.00
N VAL A 25 -11.73 13.83 17.78
CA VAL A 25 -12.19 12.50 17.39
C VAL A 25 -13.68 12.39 17.72
N VAL A 26 -14.47 12.21 16.67
CA VAL A 26 -15.91 12.02 16.73
C VAL A 26 -16.22 10.53 16.91
N ILE A 27 -17.17 10.20 17.77
CA ILE A 27 -17.66 8.83 17.95
C ILE A 27 -18.93 8.66 17.11
N LYS A 28 -18.78 8.22 15.86
CA LYS A 28 -19.90 7.98 14.94
C LYS A 28 -20.76 6.77 15.32
N SER A 29 -20.20 5.81 16.06
CA SER A 29 -20.97 4.65 16.53
C SER A 29 -20.36 4.05 17.80
N PRO A 30 -21.11 3.96 18.92
CA PRO A 30 -22.47 4.50 19.08
C PRO A 30 -22.47 6.04 19.06
N GLU A 31 -23.42 6.64 18.34
CA GLU A 31 -23.54 8.11 18.17
C GLU A 31 -23.73 8.84 19.51
N TYR A 32 -24.41 8.21 20.46
CA TYR A 32 -24.63 8.71 21.83
C TYR A 32 -23.82 7.88 22.83
N ALA A 33 -22.50 8.05 22.82
CA ALA A 33 -21.60 7.36 23.72
C ALA A 33 -21.72 7.91 25.15
N SER A 34 -21.78 7.02 26.14
CA SER A 34 -21.72 7.44 27.54
C SER A 34 -20.36 8.07 27.87
N LYS A 35 -20.31 8.96 28.87
CA LYS A 35 -19.06 9.55 29.35
C LYS A 35 -17.96 8.50 29.61
N ARG A 36 -18.32 7.36 30.18
CA ARG A 36 -17.38 6.24 30.43
C ARG A 36 -16.80 5.66 29.14
N GLN A 37 -17.62 5.50 28.09
CA GLN A 37 -17.16 5.01 26.79
C GLN A 37 -16.26 6.04 26.10
N THR A 38 -16.64 7.32 26.17
CA THR A 38 -15.86 8.44 25.63
C THR A 38 -14.51 8.56 26.35
N ASP A 39 -14.49 8.54 27.68
CA ASP A 39 -13.25 8.61 28.47
C ASP A 39 -12.33 7.40 28.19
N TYR A 40 -12.90 6.20 28.04
CA TYR A 40 -12.15 4.99 27.70
C TYR A 40 -11.44 5.11 26.36
N ILE A 41 -12.14 5.54 25.31
CA ILE A 41 -11.54 5.65 23.98
C ILE A 41 -10.60 6.87 23.89
N LYS A 42 -10.89 7.94 24.63
CA LYS A 42 -10.01 9.11 24.78
C LYS A 42 -8.67 8.72 25.39
N ASP A 43 -8.70 8.00 26.51
CA ASP A 43 -7.50 7.51 27.20
C ASP A 43 -6.65 6.61 26.29
N LEU A 44 -7.29 5.78 25.48
CA LEU A 44 -6.62 4.95 24.48
C LEU A 44 -5.87 5.79 23.43
N PHE A 45 -6.54 6.78 22.82
CA PHE A 45 -5.91 7.66 21.84
C PHE A 45 -4.81 8.52 22.48
N GLN A 46 -5.01 8.98 23.71
CA GLN A 46 -4.01 9.75 24.46
C GLN A 46 -2.75 8.92 24.69
N LYS A 47 -2.87 7.67 25.16
CA LYS A 47 -1.72 6.79 25.38
C LYS A 47 -0.97 6.47 24.09
N PHE A 48 -1.67 6.36 22.98
CA PHE A 48 -1.03 6.21 21.68
C PHE A 48 -0.22 7.44 21.29
N GLU A 49 -0.78 8.64 21.42
CA GLU A 49 -0.04 9.87 21.14
C GLU A 49 1.14 10.06 22.10
N ASP A 50 0.96 9.73 23.38
CA ASP A 50 2.02 9.81 24.38
C ASP A 50 3.17 8.85 24.06
N ALA A 51 2.88 7.68 23.45
CA ALA A 51 3.89 6.73 22.99
C ALA A 51 4.50 7.13 21.64
N LEU A 52 3.68 7.51 20.66
CA LEU A 52 4.10 7.78 19.27
C LEU A 52 5.12 8.92 19.20
N TYR A 53 4.97 9.92 20.08
CA TYR A 53 5.79 11.13 20.09
C TYR A 53 7.05 11.00 20.96
N THR A 54 7.33 9.84 21.58
CA THR A 54 8.66 9.58 22.14
C THR A 54 9.63 9.13 21.04
N GLU A 55 10.93 9.32 21.27
CA GLU A 55 11.97 8.94 20.32
C GLU A 55 11.99 7.42 20.03
N ASP A 56 11.73 6.61 21.04
CA ASP A 56 11.71 5.15 20.97
C ASP A 56 10.32 4.56 20.67
N GLY A 57 9.28 5.40 20.61
CA GLY A 57 7.92 4.96 20.40
C GLY A 57 7.31 4.21 21.60
N ILE A 58 7.91 4.32 22.80
CA ILE A 58 7.48 3.67 24.04
C ILE A 58 6.82 4.68 24.98
N HIS A 59 5.61 4.35 25.43
CA HIS A 59 4.90 5.17 26.40
C HIS A 59 5.67 5.27 27.74
N PRO A 60 5.91 6.46 28.29
CA PRO A 60 6.76 6.65 29.47
C PRO A 60 6.27 5.92 30.73
N VAL A 61 4.95 5.94 30.98
CA VAL A 61 4.36 5.25 32.15
C VAL A 61 4.07 3.77 31.91
N THR A 62 3.37 3.45 30.81
CA THR A 62 2.88 2.08 30.59
C THR A 62 3.91 1.13 30.01
N GLN A 63 5.04 1.66 29.49
CA GLN A 63 6.12 0.90 28.85
C GLN A 63 5.67 0.08 27.63
N LYS A 64 4.50 0.42 27.06
CA LYS A 64 3.98 -0.17 25.82
C LYS A 64 4.43 0.62 24.60
N SER A 65 4.69 -0.08 23.50
CA SER A 65 4.94 0.55 22.20
C SER A 65 3.67 1.19 21.64
N TYR A 66 3.79 2.28 20.86
CA TYR A 66 2.67 2.85 20.10
C TYR A 66 1.96 1.80 19.22
N SER A 67 2.71 0.80 18.73
CA SER A 67 2.19 -0.30 17.90
C SER A 67 1.33 -1.33 18.67
N GLU A 68 1.34 -1.29 20.00
CA GLU A 68 0.40 -2.06 20.82
C GLU A 68 -0.94 -1.34 20.96
N TYR A 69 -0.98 -0.03 20.67
CA TYR A 69 -2.20 0.76 20.80
C TYR A 69 -3.13 0.67 19.58
N PHE A 70 -2.52 0.52 18.41
CA PHE A 70 -3.17 0.56 17.11
C PHE A 70 -2.65 -0.56 16.20
N ASP A 71 -3.49 -1.03 15.28
CA ASP A 71 -3.12 -2.09 14.34
C ASP A 71 -2.22 -1.51 13.26
N MET A 72 -0.91 -1.68 13.45
CA MET A 72 0.13 -1.11 12.58
C MET A 72 -0.06 -1.50 11.10
N GLU A 73 -0.54 -2.71 10.82
CA GLU A 73 -0.82 -3.18 9.46
C GLU A 73 -1.93 -2.35 8.78
N SER A 74 -3.05 -2.10 9.49
CA SER A 74 -4.16 -1.30 8.97
C SER A 74 -3.77 0.17 8.76
N PHE A 75 -2.97 0.74 9.67
CA PHE A 75 -2.47 2.12 9.54
C PHE A 75 -1.53 2.27 8.35
N VAL A 76 -0.61 1.32 8.16
CA VAL A 76 0.28 1.31 6.99
C VAL A 76 -0.52 1.13 5.70
N LYS A 77 -1.52 0.26 5.67
CA LYS A 77 -2.39 0.09 4.49
C LYS A 77 -3.13 1.39 4.14
N ARG A 78 -3.70 2.08 5.14
CA ARG A 78 -4.35 3.37 4.94
C ARG A 78 -3.36 4.42 4.44
N TYR A 79 -2.19 4.53 5.07
CA TYR A 79 -1.13 5.45 4.62
C TYR A 79 -0.72 5.21 3.16
N ILE A 80 -0.54 3.96 2.75
CA ILE A 80 -0.20 3.63 1.36
C ILE A 80 -1.33 4.06 0.41
N ILE A 81 -2.61 3.82 0.76
CA ILE A 81 -3.75 4.26 -0.06
C ILE A 81 -3.79 5.78 -0.17
N ASP A 82 -3.58 6.48 0.94
CA ASP A 82 -3.58 7.94 1.00
C ASP A 82 -2.43 8.50 0.16
N GLU A 83 -1.22 7.95 0.26
CA GLU A 83 -0.08 8.34 -0.57
C GLU A 83 -0.27 8.02 -2.05
N ILE A 84 -0.86 6.88 -2.41
CA ILE A 84 -1.18 6.53 -3.82
C ILE A 84 -2.17 7.53 -4.40
N SER A 85 -3.23 7.83 -3.65
CA SER A 85 -4.32 8.69 -4.11
C SER A 85 -3.98 10.16 -4.03
N ARG A 86 -3.07 10.56 -3.13
CA ARG A 86 -2.86 11.96 -2.74
C ARG A 86 -4.17 12.62 -2.29
N ASN A 87 -4.97 11.88 -1.51
CA ASN A 87 -6.21 12.39 -0.91
C ASN A 87 -5.95 13.56 0.06
N VAL A 88 -6.47 14.75 -0.26
CA VAL A 88 -6.24 15.96 0.54
C VAL A 88 -6.73 15.88 1.99
N ASP A 89 -7.71 15.01 2.27
CA ASP A 89 -8.29 14.87 3.62
C ASP A 89 -7.54 13.86 4.51
N ALA A 90 -6.57 13.13 3.96
CA ALA A 90 -5.94 12.01 4.64
C ALA A 90 -5.30 12.38 5.99
N GLY A 91 -5.79 11.75 7.05
CA GLY A 91 -5.31 11.94 8.41
C GLY A 91 -5.79 13.23 9.09
N VAL A 92 -6.67 14.00 8.44
CA VAL A 92 -7.18 15.30 8.92
C VAL A 92 -8.69 15.29 9.05
N THR A 93 -9.43 15.00 7.98
CA THR A 93 -10.90 14.82 8.00
C THR A 93 -11.25 13.53 7.26
N SER A 94 -12.51 13.08 7.28
CA SER A 94 -12.96 11.89 6.53
C SER A 94 -12.08 10.64 6.79
N SER A 95 -11.49 10.60 7.99
CA SER A 95 -10.44 9.66 8.38
C SER A 95 -10.99 8.79 9.50
N PHE A 96 -11.42 7.59 9.10
CA PHE A 96 -12.16 6.70 9.98
C PHE A 96 -11.27 5.67 10.66
N TYR A 97 -11.66 5.32 11.88
CA TYR A 97 -11.04 4.29 12.70
C TYR A 97 -12.12 3.48 13.39
N TYR A 98 -11.81 2.23 13.76
CA TYR A 98 -12.76 1.41 14.48
C TYR A 98 -12.10 0.46 15.46
N LYS A 99 -12.89 0.08 16.45
CA LYS A 99 -12.54 -0.94 17.44
C LYS A 99 -13.58 -2.05 17.36
N PRO A 100 -13.20 -3.30 17.05
CA PRO A 100 -14.11 -4.43 17.08
C PRO A 100 -14.69 -4.65 18.48
N GLU A 101 -15.94 -5.09 18.54
CA GLU A 101 -16.58 -5.50 19.78
C GLU A 101 -15.85 -6.71 20.41
N GLY A 102 -15.71 -6.72 21.73
CA GLY A 102 -15.11 -7.83 22.48
C GLY A 102 -13.58 -7.94 22.39
N ASN A 103 -12.89 -7.01 21.74
CA ASN A 103 -11.43 -6.94 21.73
C ASN A 103 -10.94 -5.64 22.36
N ASP A 104 -10.12 -5.71 23.41
CA ASP A 104 -9.70 -4.52 24.16
C ASP A 104 -8.71 -3.66 23.37
N MET A 105 -7.92 -4.26 22.47
CA MET A 105 -6.87 -3.63 21.67
C MET A 105 -6.54 -4.51 20.45
N PRO A 106 -6.10 -3.97 19.31
CA PRO A 106 -5.84 -2.56 19.00
C PRO A 106 -7.00 -1.84 18.26
N VAL A 107 -6.90 -0.51 18.08
CA VAL A 107 -7.75 0.27 17.16
C VAL A 107 -7.25 0.11 15.72
N TYR A 108 -8.17 -0.06 14.76
CA TYR A 108 -7.89 -0.25 13.35
C TYR A 108 -8.15 1.03 12.55
N SER A 109 -7.35 1.27 11.51
CA SER A 109 -7.60 2.35 10.55
C SER A 109 -8.51 1.87 9.41
N GLY A 110 -9.48 2.72 9.06
CA GLY A 110 -10.50 2.48 8.04
C GLY A 110 -11.94 2.59 8.56
N PRO A 111 -12.93 2.53 7.66
CA PRO A 111 -12.80 2.35 6.21
C PRO A 111 -12.25 3.58 5.48
N CYS A 112 -11.89 3.42 4.20
CA CYS A 112 -11.65 4.53 3.28
C CYS A 112 -12.95 5.26 2.96
N TRP A 113 -12.92 6.58 2.95
CA TRP A 113 -14.05 7.47 2.71
C TRP A 113 -13.55 8.78 2.08
N ASP A 114 -14.37 9.44 1.25
CA ASP A 114 -14.07 10.71 0.56
C ASP A 114 -12.72 10.74 -0.18
N TYR A 115 -12.70 10.18 -1.40
CA TYR A 115 -11.51 10.19 -2.27
C TYR A 115 -11.82 10.82 -3.63
N ASP A 116 -12.90 11.57 -3.75
CA ASP A 116 -13.26 12.30 -4.96
C ASP A 116 -12.28 13.46 -5.25
N THR A 117 -11.67 14.06 -4.22
CA THR A 117 -10.60 15.06 -4.34
C THR A 117 -9.20 14.42 -4.27
N SER A 118 -8.89 13.56 -5.24
CA SER A 118 -7.64 12.82 -5.30
C SER A 118 -7.22 12.48 -6.74
N LEU A 119 -6.14 11.71 -6.90
CA LEU A 119 -5.72 11.09 -8.16
C LEU A 119 -5.43 12.07 -9.31
N GLY A 120 -4.69 13.14 -9.03
CA GLY A 120 -4.35 14.15 -10.02
C GLY A 120 -5.44 15.21 -10.22
N ARG A 121 -6.51 15.17 -9.41
CA ARG A 121 -7.56 16.19 -9.39
C ARG A 121 -7.41 17.06 -8.15
N PHE A 122 -7.63 18.37 -8.33
CA PHE A 122 -7.75 19.42 -7.30
C PHE A 122 -6.47 20.23 -7.00
N TRP A 123 -6.29 20.72 -5.77
CA TRP A 123 -5.22 21.61 -5.31
C TRP A 123 -3.85 20.91 -5.39
N PRO A 124 -2.70 21.63 -5.54
CA PRO A 124 -1.39 21.09 -5.88
C PRO A 124 -0.97 19.81 -5.16
N PRO A 125 -1.22 19.60 -3.84
CA PRO A 125 -0.83 18.34 -3.20
C PRO A 125 -1.41 17.10 -3.91
N ALA A 126 -2.65 17.17 -4.39
CA ALA A 126 -3.32 16.07 -5.08
C ALA A 126 -2.86 15.88 -6.54
N CYS A 127 -2.23 16.90 -7.12
CA CYS A 127 -1.77 16.91 -8.52
C CYS A 127 -0.30 16.51 -8.67
N GLU A 128 0.53 16.63 -7.63
CA GLU A 128 1.93 16.25 -7.68
C GLU A 128 2.10 14.72 -7.58
N PRO A 129 2.61 14.03 -8.62
CA PRO A 129 2.83 12.59 -8.59
C PRO A 129 4.06 12.19 -7.77
N GLU A 130 4.96 13.12 -7.45
CA GLU A 130 6.20 12.85 -6.74
C GLU A 130 6.16 13.35 -5.28
N GLY A 131 7.02 12.77 -4.44
CA GLY A 131 7.18 13.14 -3.03
C GLY A 131 6.16 12.48 -2.09
N LEU A 132 6.48 12.44 -0.81
CA LEU A 132 5.56 12.00 0.25
C LEU A 132 4.70 13.18 0.69
N GLY A 133 3.38 12.99 0.70
CA GLY A 133 2.41 14.07 0.93
C GLY A 133 2.10 14.28 2.41
N TYR A 134 2.00 13.20 3.18
CA TYR A 134 1.49 13.24 4.56
C TYR A 134 2.59 13.16 5.61
N ALA A 135 3.85 13.13 5.16
CA ALA A 135 5.00 13.36 6.03
C ALA A 135 5.18 14.85 6.40
N TYR A 136 4.42 15.78 5.81
CA TYR A 136 4.62 17.24 5.98
C TYR A 136 3.32 18.06 6.09
N PHE A 137 2.15 17.44 6.18
CA PHE A 137 0.86 18.16 6.13
C PHE A 137 0.24 18.36 7.52
N SER A 138 -0.06 19.60 7.87
CA SER A 138 -0.89 19.99 9.03
C SER A 138 -1.99 20.92 8.54
N ALA A 139 -3.21 20.75 9.06
CA ALA A 139 -4.35 21.61 8.76
C ALA A 139 -4.97 22.09 10.07
N ASP A 140 -5.24 23.40 10.17
CA ASP A 140 -5.87 24.06 11.32
C ASP A 140 -5.27 23.61 12.68
N GLU A 141 -3.94 23.58 12.78
CA GLU A 141 -3.21 23.20 14.01
C GLU A 141 -3.47 21.75 14.50
N THR A 142 -4.16 20.93 13.69
CA THR A 142 -4.32 19.50 13.96
C THR A 142 -3.14 18.74 13.38
N TYR A 143 -2.48 17.94 14.24
CA TYR A 143 -1.33 17.15 13.83
C TYR A 143 -1.77 15.89 13.07
N ASN A 144 -1.17 15.66 11.91
CA ASN A 144 -1.28 14.38 11.21
C ASN A 144 -0.32 13.36 11.85
N TRP A 145 -0.84 12.22 12.29
CA TRP A 145 0.01 11.20 12.90
C TRP A 145 0.98 10.56 11.91
N TYR A 146 0.71 10.63 10.61
CA TYR A 146 1.59 10.01 9.60
C TYR A 146 3.00 10.59 9.59
N GLU A 147 3.16 11.89 9.85
CA GLU A 147 4.50 12.48 10.03
C GLU A 147 5.28 11.78 11.15
N GLN A 148 4.67 11.61 12.32
CA GLN A 148 5.36 10.99 13.45
C GLN A 148 5.56 9.50 13.24
N LEU A 149 4.55 8.79 12.71
CA LEU A 149 4.65 7.37 12.38
C LEU A 149 5.81 7.12 11.39
N TYR A 150 5.98 7.98 10.39
CA TYR A 150 7.04 7.83 9.39
C TYR A 150 8.45 8.00 9.95
N LYS A 151 8.63 8.63 11.13
CA LYS A 151 9.94 8.71 11.82
C LYS A 151 10.39 7.35 12.35
N HIS A 152 9.46 6.44 12.63
CA HIS A 152 9.76 5.11 13.15
C HIS A 152 10.14 4.14 12.03
N VAL A 153 11.34 3.53 12.14
CA VAL A 153 11.86 2.61 11.10
C VAL A 153 10.99 1.38 10.90
N GLU A 154 10.34 0.89 11.97
CA GLU A 154 9.43 -0.25 11.96
C GLU A 154 8.26 0.01 11.00
N PHE A 155 7.73 1.23 11.04
CA PHE A 155 6.63 1.70 10.19
C PHE A 155 7.08 1.80 8.73
N ARG A 156 8.23 2.43 8.45
CA ARG A 156 8.80 2.51 7.09
C ARG A 156 9.09 1.15 6.48
N ASN A 157 9.64 0.23 7.26
CA ASN A 157 9.90 -1.14 6.82
C ASN A 157 8.61 -1.91 6.54
N LEU A 158 7.57 -1.71 7.36
CA LEU A 158 6.27 -2.32 7.11
C LEU A 158 5.60 -1.72 5.85
N ILE A 159 5.75 -0.42 5.58
CA ILE A 159 5.32 0.21 4.32
C ILE A 159 5.96 -0.51 3.13
N LYS A 160 7.30 -0.64 3.12
CA LYS A 160 8.02 -1.32 2.04
C LYS A 160 7.51 -2.76 1.85
N SER A 161 7.33 -3.52 2.93
CA SER A 161 6.81 -4.90 2.84
C SER A 161 5.39 -4.94 2.27
N ILE A 162 4.46 -4.18 2.82
CA ILE A 162 3.05 -4.20 2.40
C ILE A 162 2.87 -3.64 0.98
N TYR A 163 3.62 -2.58 0.63
CA TYR A 163 3.59 -2.02 -0.71
C TYR A 163 4.01 -3.06 -1.76
N ASN A 164 5.15 -3.73 -1.55
CA ASN A 164 5.65 -4.72 -2.49
C ASN A 164 4.78 -5.99 -2.56
N GLU A 165 4.31 -6.49 -1.41
CA GLU A 165 3.55 -7.74 -1.35
C GLU A 165 2.09 -7.58 -1.78
N THR A 166 1.49 -6.40 -1.55
CA THR A 166 0.05 -6.19 -1.71
C THR A 166 -0.29 -5.12 -2.75
N PHE A 167 0.24 -3.90 -2.59
CA PHE A 167 -0.24 -2.77 -3.40
C PHE A 167 0.36 -2.72 -4.79
N LYS A 168 1.65 -2.97 -4.97
CA LYS A 168 2.29 -2.94 -6.28
C LYS A 168 1.61 -3.89 -7.29
N PRO A 169 1.35 -5.17 -6.97
CA PRO A 169 0.57 -6.05 -7.86
C PRO A 169 -0.87 -5.56 -8.09
N ALA A 170 -1.51 -4.97 -7.08
CA ALA A 170 -2.86 -4.44 -7.19
C ALA A 170 -2.92 -3.19 -8.09
N LEU A 171 -1.90 -2.34 -8.04
CA LEU A 171 -1.72 -1.17 -8.89
C LEU A 171 -1.45 -1.58 -10.35
N ASP A 172 -0.61 -2.60 -10.56
CA ASP A 172 -0.42 -3.19 -11.89
C ASP A 172 -1.75 -3.70 -12.47
N GLN A 173 -2.57 -4.36 -11.64
CA GLN A 173 -3.90 -4.80 -12.03
C GLN A 173 -4.85 -3.62 -12.30
N LEU A 174 -4.81 -2.59 -11.46
CA LEU A 174 -5.61 -1.38 -11.59
C LEU A 174 -5.38 -0.72 -12.95
N MET A 175 -4.11 -0.46 -13.28
CA MET A 175 -3.70 0.20 -14.51
C MET A 175 -3.97 -0.63 -15.76
N ASN A 176 -3.62 -1.92 -15.74
CA ASN A 176 -3.66 -2.74 -16.95
C ASN A 176 -5.02 -3.37 -17.23
N ASN A 177 -5.89 -3.49 -16.22
CA ASN A 177 -7.16 -4.21 -16.36
C ASN A 177 -8.36 -3.43 -15.82
N THR A 178 -8.32 -2.98 -14.56
CA THR A 178 -9.50 -2.43 -13.89
C THR A 178 -9.93 -1.10 -14.47
N ILE A 179 -9.02 -0.14 -14.64
CA ILE A 179 -9.33 1.17 -15.25
C ILE A 179 -9.90 0.97 -16.66
N PRO A 180 -9.25 0.23 -17.59
CA PRO A 180 -9.83 -0.03 -18.91
C PRO A 180 -11.25 -0.62 -18.86
N GLN A 181 -11.53 -1.53 -17.92
CA GLN A 181 -12.88 -2.10 -17.76
C GLN A 181 -13.90 -1.07 -17.27
N TYR A 182 -13.52 -0.17 -16.37
CA TYR A 182 -14.40 0.93 -15.95
C TYR A 182 -14.65 1.91 -17.09
N LEU A 183 -13.65 2.25 -17.89
CA LEU A 183 -13.84 3.12 -19.05
C LEU A 183 -14.81 2.51 -20.07
N ASP A 184 -14.67 1.21 -20.36
CA ASP A 184 -15.58 0.47 -21.24
C ASP A 184 -17.02 0.45 -20.69
N LEU A 185 -17.16 0.28 -19.36
CA LEU A 185 -18.46 0.18 -18.69
C LEU A 185 -19.17 1.53 -18.59
N LEU A 186 -18.45 2.59 -18.20
CA LEU A 186 -19.01 3.90 -17.88
C LEU A 186 -19.12 4.82 -19.11
N GLY A 187 -18.25 4.64 -20.10
CA GLY A 187 -18.20 5.49 -21.29
C GLY A 187 -19.55 5.65 -22.04
N PRO A 188 -20.36 4.59 -22.25
CA PRO A 188 -21.69 4.75 -22.84
C PRO A 188 -22.63 5.61 -22.01
N SER A 189 -22.70 5.40 -20.69
CA SER A 189 -23.56 6.17 -19.78
C SER A 189 -23.18 7.64 -19.79
N LEU A 190 -21.89 7.94 -19.82
CA LEU A 190 -21.42 9.32 -19.86
C LEU A 190 -21.77 10.03 -21.16
N ARG A 191 -21.60 9.38 -22.32
CA ARG A 191 -22.04 9.95 -23.60
C ARG A 191 -23.54 10.22 -23.63
N MET A 192 -24.34 9.37 -22.98
CA MET A 192 -25.77 9.59 -22.81
C MET A 192 -26.07 10.75 -21.84
N ASN A 193 -25.30 10.90 -20.77
CA ASN A 193 -25.42 12.01 -19.84
C ASN A 193 -25.15 13.35 -20.55
N ALA A 194 -24.04 13.44 -21.28
CA ALA A 194 -23.68 14.63 -22.06
C ALA A 194 -24.71 14.96 -23.16
N ALA A 195 -25.32 13.94 -23.77
CA ALA A 195 -26.38 14.14 -24.76
C ALA A 195 -27.70 14.62 -24.12
N ARG A 196 -27.99 14.20 -22.88
CA ARG A 196 -29.21 14.55 -22.15
C ARG A 196 -29.11 15.92 -21.47
N TRP A 197 -27.95 16.27 -20.95
CA TRP A 197 -27.68 17.48 -20.17
C TRP A 197 -26.55 18.30 -20.80
N PRO A 198 -26.80 18.92 -21.98
CA PRO A 198 -25.79 19.73 -22.63
C PRO A 198 -25.51 21.00 -21.81
N GLY A 199 -24.27 21.19 -21.37
CA GLY A 199 -23.83 22.37 -20.61
C GLY A 199 -23.63 22.16 -19.11
N ASP A 200 -23.82 20.95 -18.59
CA ASP A 200 -23.46 20.57 -17.21
C ASP A 200 -21.93 20.33 -17.10
N SER A 201 -21.15 21.32 -17.54
CA SER A 201 -19.71 21.22 -17.81
C SER A 201 -18.84 22.04 -16.86
N ASP A 202 -19.18 22.06 -15.57
CA ASP A 202 -18.24 22.53 -14.54
C ASP A 202 -17.06 21.55 -14.39
N SER A 203 -17.14 20.35 -14.98
CA SER A 203 -16.04 19.39 -15.08
C SER A 203 -15.30 19.50 -16.42
N ILE A 204 -13.97 19.40 -16.40
CA ILE A 204 -13.17 19.07 -17.60
C ILE A 204 -13.80 17.87 -18.33
N GLY A 205 -13.83 17.90 -19.66
CA GLY A 205 -14.45 16.82 -20.44
C GLY A 205 -13.90 15.45 -20.05
N TYR A 206 -14.75 14.43 -19.98
CA TYR A 206 -14.42 13.08 -19.49
C TYR A 206 -13.17 12.46 -20.13
N ASP A 207 -12.91 12.70 -21.41
CA ASP A 207 -11.70 12.18 -22.06
C ASP A 207 -10.43 12.83 -21.50
N LYS A 208 -10.47 14.14 -21.24
CA LYS A 208 -9.37 14.86 -20.58
C LYS A 208 -9.20 14.43 -19.12
N ASP A 209 -10.30 14.15 -18.44
CA ASP A 209 -10.27 13.61 -17.07
C ASP A 209 -9.56 12.26 -17.00
N GLN A 210 -9.94 11.33 -17.87
CA GLN A 210 -9.28 10.03 -17.98
C GLN A 210 -7.77 10.18 -18.20
N GLU A 211 -7.38 11.07 -19.11
CA GLU A 211 -5.96 11.33 -19.40
C GLU A 211 -5.21 11.82 -18.16
N ILE A 212 -5.79 12.74 -17.39
CA ILE A 212 -5.18 13.25 -16.15
C ILE A 212 -5.01 12.14 -15.12
N VAL A 213 -6.07 11.41 -14.80
CA VAL A 213 -6.03 10.35 -13.78
C VAL A 213 -5.04 9.24 -14.18
N ILE A 214 -5.05 8.84 -15.46
CA ILE A 214 -4.15 7.79 -15.96
C ILE A 214 -2.70 8.28 -15.93
N SER A 215 -2.41 9.50 -16.40
CA SER A 215 -1.06 10.06 -16.40
C SER A 215 -0.54 10.20 -14.98
N PHE A 216 -1.34 10.80 -14.10
CA PHE A 216 -0.99 10.94 -12.68
C PHE A 216 -0.65 9.59 -12.05
N LEU A 217 -1.51 8.58 -12.24
CA LEU A 217 -1.26 7.26 -11.68
C LEU A 217 -0.02 6.60 -12.27
N GLN A 218 0.28 6.77 -13.55
CA GLN A 218 1.50 6.24 -14.17
C GLN A 218 2.75 6.82 -13.49
N ASP A 219 2.82 8.14 -13.39
CA ASP A 219 3.97 8.84 -12.80
C ASP A 219 4.07 8.55 -11.30
N ARG A 220 2.93 8.57 -10.59
CA ARG A 220 2.86 8.27 -9.16
C ARG A 220 3.33 6.86 -8.83
N ILE A 221 2.88 5.85 -9.60
CA ILE A 221 3.28 4.46 -9.41
C ILE A 221 4.78 4.29 -9.70
N ALA A 222 5.30 4.95 -10.73
CA ALA A 222 6.73 4.92 -11.04
C ALA A 222 7.55 5.45 -9.86
N TRP A 223 7.20 6.64 -9.35
CA TRP A 223 7.88 7.24 -8.20
C TRP A 223 7.78 6.40 -6.91
N LEU A 224 6.59 5.86 -6.61
CA LEU A 224 6.40 4.98 -5.45
C LEU A 224 7.21 3.68 -5.56
N ASN A 225 7.36 3.14 -6.77
CA ASN A 225 8.22 2.00 -6.99
C ASN A 225 9.68 2.35 -6.67
N GLU A 226 10.18 3.50 -7.12
CA GLU A 226 11.54 3.95 -6.78
C GLU A 226 11.72 4.19 -5.27
N THR A 227 10.67 4.66 -4.60
CA THR A 227 10.71 5.00 -3.18
C THR A 227 10.66 3.78 -2.26
N TRP A 228 9.76 2.82 -2.53
CA TRP A 228 9.43 1.73 -1.59
C TRP A 228 9.80 0.32 -2.06
N THR A 229 10.47 0.16 -3.20
CA THR A 229 11.02 -1.16 -3.61
C THR A 229 12.46 -1.40 -3.14
N ASN A 230 13.09 -0.38 -2.55
CA ASN A 230 14.42 -0.49 -1.97
C ASN A 230 14.44 -1.40 -0.74
N GLU A 231 15.62 -1.92 -0.39
CA GLU A 231 15.80 -2.83 0.75
C GLU A 231 15.33 -2.20 2.08
N PRO A 232 14.87 -3.03 3.05
CA PRO A 232 14.52 -2.58 4.39
C PRO A 232 15.69 -1.88 5.08
N GLU A 233 15.39 -0.87 5.88
CA GLU A 233 16.36 -0.17 6.71
C GLU A 233 16.74 -1.00 7.94
N PRO A 234 18.00 -0.97 8.39
CA PRO A 234 18.41 -1.65 9.62
C PRO A 234 17.68 -1.05 10.82
N ILE A 235 17.10 -1.91 11.66
CA ILE A 235 16.45 -1.49 12.90
C ILE A 235 17.54 -1.02 13.89
N PRO A 236 17.47 0.20 14.44
CA PRO A 236 18.49 0.71 15.35
C PRO A 236 18.52 -0.15 16.62
N SER A 237 19.70 -0.64 16.96
CA SER A 237 19.94 -1.39 18.19
C SER A 237 20.02 -0.42 19.36
N ILE A 238 18.96 -0.29 20.14
CA ILE A 238 19.01 0.35 21.47
C ILE A 238 19.72 -0.61 22.45
N THR A 239 21.04 -0.69 22.33
CA THR A 239 21.90 -1.02 23.46
C THR A 239 22.17 0.28 24.22
N PRO A 240 21.91 0.35 25.54
CA PRO A 240 22.27 1.53 26.32
C PRO A 240 23.77 1.78 26.15
N SER A 241 24.12 2.92 25.58
CA SER A 241 25.50 3.39 25.49
C SER A 241 25.99 3.66 26.90
N ILE A 242 26.84 2.78 27.42
CA ILE A 242 27.63 3.10 28.61
C ILE A 242 28.58 4.22 28.18
N ALA A 243 28.33 5.43 28.68
CA ALA A 243 29.24 6.55 28.50
C ALA A 243 30.65 6.14 28.98
N PRO A 244 31.72 6.39 28.20
CA PRO A 244 33.06 6.22 28.71
C PRO A 244 33.29 7.22 29.85
N SER A 245 33.61 6.70 31.04
CA SER A 245 34.11 7.48 32.17
C SER A 245 35.39 8.21 31.76
N PRO A 246 35.60 9.50 32.14
CA PRO A 246 36.79 10.24 31.73
C PRO A 246 37.98 9.80 32.58
N THR A 247 38.87 8.99 32.01
CA THR A 247 40.18 8.70 32.63
C THR A 247 41.25 9.53 31.93
N ALA A 248 41.67 10.60 32.60
CA ALA A 248 42.85 11.38 32.24
C ALA A 248 44.12 10.60 32.60
N VAL A 249 44.98 10.31 31.62
CA VAL A 249 46.45 10.27 31.78
C VAL A 249 47.10 10.56 30.41
N PRO A 250 47.84 11.67 30.22
CA PRO A 250 48.83 11.79 29.16
C PRO A 250 50.20 11.33 29.67
N THR A 251 50.79 10.35 28.99
CA THR A 251 52.19 9.94 29.21
C THR A 251 53.15 10.95 28.58
N THR A 252 54.17 11.31 29.36
CA THR A 252 55.22 12.30 29.11
C THR A 252 56.28 11.83 28.12
N ALA A 253 56.70 12.72 27.20
CA ALA A 253 58.09 13.21 27.09
C ALA A 253 58.26 14.22 25.92
N PRO A 254 58.73 15.45 26.17
CA PRO A 254 59.53 16.18 25.20
C PRO A 254 60.95 16.47 25.72
N SER A 255 61.87 16.58 24.77
CA SER A 255 63.30 16.77 24.96
C SER A 255 63.68 18.25 24.85
N VAL A 256 64.66 18.66 25.66
CA VAL A 256 65.55 19.85 25.59
C VAL A 256 65.02 21.22 26.07
N ALA A 257 65.69 21.77 27.08
CA ALA A 257 65.79 23.19 27.47
C ALA A 257 67.21 23.71 27.09
N PRO A 258 67.66 24.98 27.29
CA PRO A 258 67.02 26.16 27.94
C PRO A 258 67.34 27.54 27.28
N SER A 259 66.72 28.64 27.76
CA SER A 259 67.38 29.96 27.99
C SER A 259 66.47 30.85 28.88
N LEU A 260 66.85 31.13 30.13
CA LEU A 260 67.59 32.29 30.68
C LEU A 260 66.75 33.56 31.02
N LEU A 261 66.44 33.68 32.32
CA LEU A 261 66.59 34.84 33.23
C LEU A 261 65.65 36.09 33.17
N PRO A 262 65.51 36.85 34.29
CA PRO A 262 64.25 37.45 34.77
C PRO A 262 64.34 38.95 35.19
N SER A 263 63.34 39.40 35.97
CA SER A 263 63.29 40.63 36.82
C SER A 263 62.78 41.91 36.11
N VAL A 264 62.04 42.88 36.70
CA VAL A 264 61.75 43.34 38.08
C VAL A 264 60.51 44.28 38.03
N SER A 265 59.57 44.16 39.00
CA SER A 265 58.99 45.15 39.96
C SER A 265 58.66 46.66 39.59
N PRO A 266 57.96 47.48 40.43
CA PRO A 266 56.58 47.98 40.21
C PRO A 266 56.37 49.52 40.37
N SER A 267 55.12 49.96 40.66
CA SER A 267 54.61 51.29 41.08
C SER A 267 53.90 52.07 39.94
N ILE A 268 52.73 52.72 40.06
CA ILE A 268 52.26 53.73 41.04
C ILE A 268 50.69 53.77 41.03
N LYS A 269 50.06 53.95 42.21
CA LYS A 269 48.63 54.35 42.46
C LYS A 269 48.64 55.88 42.81
N PRO A 270 47.55 56.63 43.16
CA PRO A 270 46.09 56.50 43.06
C PRO A 270 45.36 57.85 42.72
N THR A 271 44.02 57.89 42.61
CA THR A 271 43.13 59.00 43.11
C THR A 271 41.65 58.57 43.02
N GLN A 272 40.92 58.36 44.14
CA GLN A 272 40.02 59.31 44.87
C GLN A 272 38.70 59.60 44.09
N THR A 273 37.47 59.63 44.62
CA THR A 273 36.91 60.00 45.95
C THR A 273 35.37 59.69 45.97
N PRO A 274 34.56 59.95 47.05
CA PRO A 274 33.76 58.90 47.70
C PRO A 274 32.30 59.30 48.11
N ALA A 275 31.71 58.43 48.95
CA ALA A 275 30.83 58.72 50.12
C ALA A 275 29.31 58.91 49.93
N MET A 276 28.52 58.06 50.63
CA MET A 276 27.76 58.47 51.83
C MET A 276 27.32 57.25 52.66
N ALA A 277 27.17 57.45 53.97
CA ALA A 277 27.27 56.47 55.06
C ALA A 277 25.92 56.27 55.82
N PRO A 278 25.87 55.98 57.14
CA PRO A 278 25.83 54.64 57.77
C PRO A 278 24.68 54.50 58.82
N THR A 279 24.58 53.37 59.54
CA THR A 279 24.30 53.35 61.01
C THR A 279 24.44 51.95 61.68
N VAL A 280 25.42 51.85 62.63
CA VAL A 280 25.48 51.25 64.01
C VAL A 280 24.83 49.87 64.34
N ASN A 281 25.31 49.02 65.27
CA ASN A 281 26.40 48.98 66.28
C ASN A 281 26.65 47.49 66.74
N PRO A 282 27.65 47.17 67.61
CA PRO A 282 28.32 45.86 67.73
C PRO A 282 28.17 45.22 69.13
N THR A 283 28.93 44.15 69.45
CA THR A 283 29.77 43.95 70.68
C THR A 283 30.41 42.53 70.76
N VAL A 284 31.69 42.43 70.34
CA VAL A 284 32.95 41.83 70.91
C VAL A 284 32.95 40.95 72.22
N PRO A 285 34.07 40.32 72.71
CA PRO A 285 35.17 39.45 72.17
C PRO A 285 35.59 38.27 73.13
N PRO A 286 36.89 37.84 73.33
CA PRO A 286 37.60 36.74 72.65
C PRO A 286 38.33 35.76 73.64
N ALA A 287 39.15 34.83 73.13
CA ALA A 287 40.44 34.49 73.76
C ALA A 287 41.33 33.67 72.80
N ALA A 288 42.56 34.16 72.60
CA ALA A 288 43.64 33.53 71.87
C ALA A 288 44.65 32.89 72.86
N THR A 289 45.46 31.92 72.41
CA THR A 289 46.94 31.97 72.25
C THR A 289 47.56 30.60 72.71
N PRO A 290 48.88 30.34 72.64
CA PRO A 290 49.52 29.76 71.45
C PRO A 290 50.61 28.67 71.73
N SER A 291 51.18 28.13 70.64
CA SER A 291 52.63 27.90 70.44
C SER A 291 53.34 26.59 70.85
N MET A 292 54.30 26.27 69.95
CA MET A 292 55.59 25.58 70.09
C MET A 292 55.70 24.08 69.77
N MET A 293 56.32 23.79 68.61
CA MET A 293 57.20 22.63 68.34
C MET A 293 58.55 22.82 69.07
N PRO A 294 59.34 21.74 69.35
CA PRO A 294 60.38 21.29 68.39
C PRO A 294 60.70 19.76 68.34
N THR A 295 61.10 19.32 67.13
CA THR A 295 62.20 18.42 66.71
C THR A 295 62.54 17.08 67.42
N VAL A 296 62.64 15.96 66.67
CA VAL A 296 63.84 15.10 66.39
C VAL A 296 63.43 13.76 65.72
N ILE A 297 64.14 13.37 64.65
CA ILE A 297 64.14 12.09 63.86
C ILE A 297 65.32 11.23 64.43
N PRO A 298 65.32 9.87 64.56
CA PRO A 298 65.26 8.96 63.40
C PRO A 298 64.74 7.51 63.53
N THR A 299 64.39 6.97 62.35
CA THR A 299 64.45 5.56 61.86
C THR A 299 63.88 4.42 62.70
N VAL A 300 62.80 3.80 62.22
CA VAL A 300 62.77 2.41 61.70
C VAL A 300 61.51 2.16 60.87
N ALA A 301 61.65 1.63 59.66
CA ALA A 301 60.63 0.82 58.97
C ALA A 301 60.75 -0.63 59.48
N PRO A 302 59.73 -1.52 59.46
CA PRO A 302 58.80 -1.68 58.34
C PRO A 302 57.34 -2.12 58.65
N SER A 303 56.54 -2.11 57.58
CA SER A 303 55.54 -3.13 57.22
C SER A 303 54.10 -3.09 57.78
N ILE A 304 53.20 -3.14 56.78
CA ILE A 304 51.85 -3.72 56.65
C ILE A 304 50.60 -3.02 57.20
N VAL A 305 49.67 -2.83 56.25
CA VAL A 305 48.20 -2.65 56.25
C VAL A 305 47.55 -1.49 57.03
N PRO A 306 46.87 -0.55 56.33
CA PRO A 306 45.74 0.17 56.90
C PRO A 306 44.43 -0.61 56.69
N SER A 307 43.80 -0.90 57.82
CA SER A 307 42.35 -1.09 57.92
C SER A 307 41.66 0.24 57.57
N ALA A 308 40.70 0.21 56.64
CA ALA A 308 39.72 1.26 56.46
C ALA A 308 38.39 0.62 56.08
N THR A 309 37.52 0.51 57.08
CA THR A 309 36.09 0.24 56.95
C THR A 309 35.40 1.42 56.26
N VAL A 310 34.75 1.16 55.13
CA VAL A 310 33.69 2.00 54.54
C VAL A 310 32.49 1.09 54.29
N PRO A 311 31.24 1.49 54.59
CA PRO A 311 30.10 0.59 54.49
C PRO A 311 29.77 0.24 53.03
N ASP A 312 29.52 -1.04 52.78
CA ASP A 312 28.94 -1.58 51.54
C ASP A 312 27.63 -0.87 51.20
N THR A 313 27.61 -0.12 50.09
CA THR A 313 26.40 0.05 49.30
C THR A 313 26.35 -1.09 48.28
N PRO A 314 25.31 -1.94 48.26
CA PRO A 314 25.22 -3.01 47.27
C PRO A 314 25.14 -2.42 45.86
N PRO A 315 25.74 -3.06 44.84
CA PRO A 315 25.63 -2.58 43.48
C PRO A 315 24.16 -2.58 43.05
N ILE A 316 23.68 -1.44 42.56
CA ILE A 316 22.41 -1.34 41.83
C ILE A 316 22.57 -2.17 40.56
N VAL A 317 22.13 -3.43 40.60
CA VAL A 317 21.89 -4.24 39.42
C VAL A 317 20.72 -3.57 38.69
N ALA A 318 20.98 -2.95 37.55
CA ALA A 318 19.94 -2.48 36.64
C ALA A 318 18.89 -3.58 36.48
N PRO A 319 17.58 -3.28 36.55
CA PRO A 319 16.55 -4.31 36.48
C PRO A 319 16.77 -5.14 35.22
N SER A 320 17.07 -6.43 35.41
CA SER A 320 17.20 -7.38 34.31
C SER A 320 15.93 -7.28 33.48
N ALA A 321 16.06 -6.82 32.23
CA ALA A 321 14.92 -6.61 31.35
C ALA A 321 14.07 -7.89 31.35
N LYS A 322 12.79 -7.74 31.73
CA LYS A 322 11.85 -8.86 31.82
C LYS A 322 11.88 -9.59 30.46
N PRO A 323 12.00 -10.93 30.44
CA PRO A 323 12.06 -11.65 29.18
C PRO A 323 10.82 -11.33 28.34
N SER A 324 11.02 -11.11 27.05
CA SER A 324 9.94 -10.79 26.11
C SER A 324 10.22 -11.47 24.76
N ILE A 325 9.16 -11.77 24.03
CA ILE A 325 9.22 -12.31 22.67
C ILE A 325 8.22 -11.55 21.81
N THR A 326 8.68 -11.08 20.64
CA THR A 326 7.83 -10.41 19.65
C THR A 326 7.97 -11.11 18.30
N LEU A 327 6.89 -11.07 17.51
CA LEU A 327 6.86 -11.62 16.16
C LEU A 327 6.80 -10.49 15.15
N ASN A 328 7.47 -10.66 14.02
CA ASN A 328 7.37 -9.72 12.90
C ASN A 328 5.97 -9.67 12.25
N LYS A 329 5.10 -10.66 12.54
CA LYS A 329 3.73 -10.76 12.01
C LYS A 329 2.78 -11.32 13.08
N SER A 330 1.74 -10.58 13.43
CA SER A 330 0.64 -11.03 14.29
C SER A 330 -0.42 -11.85 13.51
N SER A 331 -0.46 -11.70 12.19
CA SER A 331 -1.36 -12.43 11.28
C SER A 331 -0.70 -12.69 9.93
N VAL A 332 -1.07 -13.80 9.27
CA VAL A 332 -0.63 -14.16 7.92
C VAL A 332 -1.81 -14.77 7.16
N THR A 333 -2.01 -14.36 5.90
CA THR A 333 -2.89 -15.07 4.97
C THR A 333 -2.08 -15.83 3.92
N LEU A 334 -2.29 -17.14 3.82
CA LEU A 334 -1.70 -18.02 2.79
C LEU A 334 -2.78 -18.71 1.96
N TYR A 335 -2.34 -19.50 0.97
CA TYR A 335 -3.23 -20.22 0.05
C TYR A 335 -2.82 -21.69 -0.07
N GLU A 336 -3.80 -22.59 -0.20
CA GLU A 336 -3.63 -24.06 -0.10
C GLU A 336 -2.72 -24.72 -1.17
N THR A 337 -2.36 -24.01 -2.24
CA THR A 337 -1.60 -24.55 -3.38
C THR A 337 -0.45 -23.65 -3.79
N GLY A 338 0.65 -24.24 -4.27
CA GLY A 338 1.87 -23.52 -4.66
C GLY A 338 2.83 -23.38 -3.49
N LYS A 339 4.10 -23.07 -3.77
CA LYS A 339 5.17 -22.89 -2.76
C LYS A 339 4.96 -21.61 -1.91
N ASN A 340 3.73 -21.34 -1.49
CA ASN A 340 3.35 -20.17 -0.73
C ASN A 340 3.72 -20.37 0.74
N THR A 341 5.00 -20.15 1.01
CA THR A 341 5.54 -20.10 2.36
C THR A 341 5.78 -18.66 2.77
N THR A 342 5.78 -18.40 4.08
CA THR A 342 6.26 -17.12 4.61
C THR A 342 7.15 -17.34 5.80
N GLN A 343 8.08 -16.41 6.02
CA GLN A 343 9.01 -16.48 7.13
C GLN A 343 8.43 -15.72 8.34
N LEU A 344 8.19 -16.45 9.42
CA LEU A 344 7.91 -15.88 10.73
C LEU A 344 9.25 -15.72 11.46
N LYS A 345 9.55 -14.51 11.89
CA LYS A 345 10.76 -14.16 12.66
C LYS A 345 10.33 -13.77 14.05
N ALA A 346 11.04 -14.29 15.05
CA ALA A 346 10.85 -13.94 16.44
C ALA A 346 12.07 -13.20 16.96
N ALA A 347 11.85 -12.08 17.64
CA ALA A 347 12.86 -11.37 18.41
C ALA A 347 12.66 -11.68 19.90
N VAL A 348 13.75 -11.98 20.61
CA VAL A 348 13.72 -12.33 22.04
C VAL A 348 14.65 -11.40 22.80
N GLN A 349 14.17 -10.87 23.92
CA GLN A 349 14.96 -10.11 24.90
C GLN A 349 14.99 -10.87 26.23
N GLY A 350 16.10 -10.79 26.98
CA GLY A 350 16.33 -11.56 28.20
C GLY A 350 16.87 -12.98 27.94
N GLN A 351 17.28 -13.72 28.99
CA GLN A 351 18.00 -14.99 28.82
C GLN A 351 17.18 -16.09 28.09
N SER A 352 17.92 -16.88 27.29
CA SER A 352 17.54 -17.87 26.27
C SER A 352 17.10 -17.30 24.92
N LYS A 353 18.00 -17.40 23.91
CA LYS A 353 17.74 -17.02 22.51
C LYS A 353 17.08 -18.13 21.67
N ALA A 354 16.88 -19.32 22.24
CA ALA A 354 16.34 -20.45 21.49
C ALA A 354 14.81 -20.34 21.39
N VAL A 355 14.32 -20.02 20.18
CA VAL A 355 12.88 -19.95 19.88
C VAL A 355 12.40 -21.30 19.37
N THR A 356 11.28 -21.76 19.90
CA THR A 356 10.55 -22.92 19.37
C THR A 356 9.22 -22.47 18.79
N PHE A 357 8.82 -23.07 17.67
CA PHE A 357 7.56 -22.77 16.99
C PHE A 357 6.63 -23.97 17.02
N LYS A 358 5.33 -23.72 17.23
CA LYS A 358 4.28 -24.75 17.20
C LYS A 358 3.02 -24.22 16.54
N SER A 359 2.45 -25.00 15.61
CA SER A 359 1.11 -24.75 15.07
C SER A 359 0.06 -25.44 15.93
N SER A 360 -1.04 -24.75 16.23
CA SER A 360 -2.19 -25.34 16.94
C SER A 360 -2.93 -26.37 16.10
N ASN A 361 -2.87 -26.25 14.77
CA ASN A 361 -3.39 -27.23 13.81
C ASN A 361 -2.46 -27.35 12.59
N SER A 362 -1.60 -28.37 12.62
CA SER A 362 -0.64 -28.66 11.54
C SER A 362 -1.26 -29.19 10.25
N ASN A 363 -2.56 -29.56 10.26
CA ASN A 363 -3.29 -29.91 9.04
C ASN A 363 -3.74 -28.67 8.24
N ILE A 364 -3.78 -27.50 8.88
CA ILE A 364 -4.11 -26.21 8.22
C ILE A 364 -2.81 -25.54 7.73
N ALA A 365 -1.84 -25.35 8.62
CA ALA A 365 -0.51 -24.85 8.27
C ALA A 365 0.57 -25.44 9.19
N LYS A 366 1.72 -25.77 8.60
CA LYS A 366 2.93 -26.23 9.31
C LYS A 366 3.89 -25.07 9.50
N ILE A 367 4.78 -25.20 10.49
CA ILE A 367 5.92 -24.30 10.68
C ILE A 367 7.19 -25.13 10.91
N SER A 368 8.28 -24.76 10.24
CA SER A 368 9.59 -25.36 10.46
C SER A 368 10.24 -24.84 11.75
N SER A 369 11.31 -25.52 12.20
CA SER A 369 12.14 -25.03 13.31
C SER A 369 12.77 -23.67 13.03
N THR A 370 12.99 -23.33 11.76
CA THR A 370 13.52 -22.04 11.32
C THR A 370 12.46 -20.96 11.19
N GLY A 371 11.17 -21.25 11.43
CA GLY A 371 10.07 -20.27 11.37
C GLY A 371 9.38 -20.15 10.00
N THR A 372 9.66 -21.04 9.05
CA THR A 372 9.00 -21.04 7.74
C THR A 372 7.63 -21.68 7.83
N ILE A 373 6.57 -20.90 7.56
CA ILE A 373 5.18 -21.35 7.56
C ILE A 373 4.83 -21.91 6.18
N THR A 374 4.21 -23.09 6.14
CA THR A 374 3.72 -23.74 4.92
C THR A 374 2.23 -23.99 5.03
N ALA A 375 1.43 -23.44 4.11
CA ALA A 375 0.01 -23.72 4.00
C ALA A 375 -0.26 -25.16 3.54
N ILE A 376 -1.32 -25.77 4.07
CA ILE A 376 -1.74 -27.14 3.71
C ILE A 376 -3.20 -27.16 3.27
N LYS A 377 -4.12 -26.71 4.13
CA LYS A 377 -5.55 -26.81 3.87
C LYS A 377 -6.26 -25.53 4.30
N PRO A 378 -7.33 -25.11 3.60
CA PRO A 378 -8.11 -23.96 4.00
C PRO A 378 -8.62 -24.07 5.44
N GLY A 379 -8.51 -22.97 6.18
CA GLY A 379 -8.84 -22.92 7.59
C GLY A 379 -8.02 -21.85 8.32
N THR A 380 -8.22 -21.75 9.63
CA THR A 380 -7.45 -20.86 10.49
C THR A 380 -6.71 -21.67 11.55
N THR A 381 -5.43 -21.38 11.77
CA THR A 381 -4.60 -21.97 12.83
C THR A 381 -3.80 -20.86 13.52
N ILE A 382 -3.31 -21.11 14.73
CA ILE A 382 -2.45 -20.18 15.47
C ILE A 382 -1.06 -20.80 15.55
N ILE A 383 -0.05 -20.02 15.20
CA ILE A 383 1.35 -20.37 15.42
C ILE A 383 1.82 -19.67 16.68
N THR A 384 2.36 -20.45 17.61
CA THR A 384 2.97 -19.95 18.85
C THR A 384 4.48 -20.05 18.73
N ALA A 385 5.17 -18.94 18.95
CA ALA A 385 6.60 -18.91 19.20
C ALA A 385 6.82 -18.84 20.72
N LYS A 386 7.73 -19.67 21.23
CA LYS A 386 8.05 -19.74 22.66
C LYS A 386 9.56 -19.63 22.86
N ALA A 387 9.97 -18.76 23.78
CA ALA A 387 11.33 -18.66 24.30
C ALA A 387 11.25 -18.65 25.83
N ALA A 388 11.91 -19.60 26.50
CA ALA A 388 11.77 -19.83 27.94
C ALA A 388 10.28 -19.86 28.39
N ASN A 389 9.86 -18.91 29.23
CA ASN A 389 8.51 -18.81 29.79
C ASN A 389 7.61 -17.78 29.07
N VAL A 390 8.10 -17.15 27.99
CA VAL A 390 7.33 -16.16 27.24
C VAL A 390 6.90 -16.69 25.87
N THR A 391 5.73 -16.25 25.42
CA THR A 391 5.12 -16.69 24.16
C THR A 391 4.57 -15.52 23.36
N ALA A 392 4.65 -15.61 22.05
CA ALA A 392 3.95 -14.73 21.12
C ALA A 392 3.22 -15.57 20.07
N THR A 393 2.12 -15.05 19.53
CA THR A 393 1.24 -15.79 18.62
C THR A 393 1.03 -15.07 17.31
N CYS A 394 0.91 -15.85 16.23
CA CYS A 394 0.57 -15.39 14.88
C CYS A 394 -0.66 -16.16 14.38
N LYS A 395 -1.72 -15.45 13.97
CA LYS A 395 -2.91 -16.04 13.35
C LYS A 395 -2.62 -16.36 11.88
N VAL A 396 -2.71 -17.62 11.49
CA VAL A 396 -2.53 -18.04 10.09
C VAL A 396 -3.86 -18.43 9.48
N ILE A 397 -4.25 -17.73 8.42
CA ILE A 397 -5.47 -17.99 7.64
C ILE A 397 -5.05 -18.58 6.30
N VAL A 398 -5.42 -19.82 6.03
CA VAL A 398 -5.21 -20.47 4.73
C VAL A 398 -6.52 -20.38 3.95
N LYS A 399 -6.47 -19.79 2.76
CA LYS A 399 -7.61 -19.68 1.84
C LYS A 399 -7.51 -20.71 0.72
N ALA A 400 -8.66 -21.16 0.23
CA ALA A 400 -8.71 -21.98 -0.98
C ALA A 400 -8.30 -21.15 -2.20
N THR A 401 -7.56 -21.72 -3.15
CA THR A 401 -7.37 -21.05 -4.45
C THR A 401 -8.58 -21.29 -5.34
N SER A 402 -8.81 -20.42 -6.31
CA SER A 402 -9.93 -20.55 -7.23
C SER A 402 -9.49 -20.19 -8.65
N LEU A 403 -10.08 -20.83 -9.65
CA LEU A 403 -9.93 -20.47 -11.05
C LEU A 403 -11.25 -20.76 -11.75
N LYS A 404 -11.93 -19.70 -12.21
CA LYS A 404 -13.23 -19.78 -12.89
C LYS A 404 -13.13 -19.11 -14.25
N LEU A 405 -13.85 -19.66 -15.23
CA LEU A 405 -13.97 -19.09 -16.57
C LEU A 405 -15.36 -18.53 -16.77
N ASN A 406 -15.43 -17.40 -17.47
CA ASN A 406 -16.70 -16.84 -17.92
C ASN A 406 -17.42 -17.74 -18.94
N ARG A 407 -16.67 -18.50 -19.76
CA ARG A 407 -17.21 -19.45 -20.74
C ARG A 407 -16.30 -20.66 -20.91
N THR A 408 -16.90 -21.83 -21.06
CA THR A 408 -16.21 -23.10 -21.34
C THR A 408 -16.20 -23.48 -22.82
N GLU A 409 -16.97 -22.79 -23.66
CA GLU A 409 -16.97 -22.93 -25.12
C GLU A 409 -17.18 -21.59 -25.83
N ALA A 410 -16.49 -21.39 -26.96
CA ALA A 410 -16.67 -20.25 -27.85
C ALA A 410 -16.55 -20.64 -29.33
N VAL A 411 -17.37 -20.02 -30.19
CA VAL A 411 -17.31 -20.16 -31.65
C VAL A 411 -16.76 -18.87 -32.25
N ILE A 412 -15.69 -18.98 -33.04
CA ILE A 412 -15.05 -17.86 -33.76
C ILE A 412 -14.88 -18.19 -35.24
N TYR A 413 -14.56 -17.20 -36.06
CA TYR A 413 -14.48 -17.33 -37.52
C TYR A 413 -13.15 -16.85 -38.10
N THR A 414 -12.73 -17.39 -39.24
CA THR A 414 -11.43 -17.10 -39.89
C THR A 414 -11.32 -15.73 -40.59
N VAL A 415 -12.16 -14.75 -40.22
CA VAL A 415 -12.27 -13.44 -40.91
C VAL A 415 -12.14 -12.28 -39.94
N ASN A 416 -11.85 -11.08 -40.47
CA ASN A 416 -11.94 -9.80 -39.76
C ASN A 416 -11.21 -9.73 -38.41
N LYS A 417 -10.02 -10.35 -38.28
CA LYS A 417 -9.28 -10.40 -36.99
C LYS A 417 -10.14 -10.93 -35.84
N ASN A 418 -11.11 -11.81 -36.12
CA ASN A 418 -12.09 -12.23 -35.14
C ASN A 418 -11.40 -12.96 -33.99
N THR A 419 -11.53 -12.36 -32.81
CA THR A 419 -10.85 -12.78 -31.59
C THR A 419 -11.87 -13.00 -30.50
N PHE A 420 -11.54 -13.86 -29.55
CA PHE A 420 -12.34 -14.11 -28.36
C PHE A 420 -11.48 -13.79 -27.14
N GLN A 421 -11.96 -12.86 -26.31
CA GLN A 421 -11.27 -12.51 -25.08
C GLN A 421 -11.75 -13.42 -23.96
N MET A 422 -10.82 -14.21 -23.41
CA MET A 422 -11.08 -14.97 -22.20
C MET A 422 -11.09 -14.03 -20.99
N LYS A 423 -11.98 -14.30 -20.03
CA LYS A 423 -12.04 -13.55 -18.77
C LYS A 423 -11.99 -14.53 -17.60
N PRO A 424 -10.83 -15.15 -17.32
CA PRO A 424 -10.65 -15.95 -16.13
C PRO A 424 -10.64 -15.08 -14.87
N THR A 425 -11.24 -15.57 -13.80
CA THR A 425 -11.14 -14.99 -12.45
C THR A 425 -10.43 -16.00 -11.56
N THR A 426 -9.38 -15.57 -10.84
CA THR A 426 -8.63 -16.43 -9.94
C THR A 426 -8.50 -15.81 -8.56
N THR A 427 -8.40 -16.67 -7.55
CA THR A 427 -8.01 -16.29 -6.19
C THR A 427 -6.81 -17.15 -5.83
N GLY A 428 -5.72 -16.56 -5.36
CA GLY A 428 -4.54 -17.32 -4.95
C GLY A 428 -3.34 -16.44 -4.68
N TYR A 429 -2.18 -17.08 -4.53
CA TYR A 429 -0.93 -16.41 -4.16
C TYR A 429 -0.32 -15.62 -5.32
N SER A 430 -0.56 -16.03 -6.56
CA SER A 430 -0.09 -15.38 -7.77
C SER A 430 -1.27 -14.98 -8.64
N GLN A 431 -1.24 -13.77 -9.18
CA GLN A 431 -2.20 -13.33 -10.19
C GLN A 431 -1.75 -13.66 -11.62
N THR A 432 -0.62 -14.37 -11.77
CA THR A 432 -0.11 -14.77 -13.06
C THR A 432 -0.95 -15.91 -13.62
N ILE A 433 -1.59 -15.64 -14.76
CA ILE A 433 -2.36 -16.61 -15.51
C ILE A 433 -1.58 -16.97 -16.76
N SER A 434 -1.41 -18.27 -16.97
CA SER A 434 -0.81 -18.81 -18.19
C SER A 434 -1.87 -19.44 -19.08
N TYR A 435 -1.67 -19.33 -20.38
CA TYR A 435 -2.58 -19.83 -21.41
C TYR A 435 -1.80 -20.70 -22.38
N THR A 436 -2.37 -21.85 -22.75
CA THR A 436 -1.80 -22.72 -23.78
C THR A 436 -2.90 -23.18 -24.73
N SER A 437 -2.57 -23.32 -26.00
CA SER A 437 -3.47 -23.87 -27.01
C SER A 437 -3.07 -25.31 -27.33
N SER A 438 -4.03 -26.23 -27.33
CA SER A 438 -3.81 -27.61 -27.77
C SER A 438 -3.46 -27.70 -29.27
N ASN A 439 -3.80 -26.68 -30.07
CA ASN A 439 -3.45 -26.64 -31.49
C ASN A 439 -3.37 -25.18 -31.99
N SER A 440 -2.16 -24.62 -32.00
CA SER A 440 -1.88 -23.25 -32.44
C SER A 440 -2.15 -23.01 -33.93
N LYS A 441 -2.19 -24.07 -34.76
CA LYS A 441 -2.55 -23.95 -36.18
C LYS A 441 -4.05 -23.68 -36.38
N ILE A 442 -4.89 -24.03 -35.39
CA ILE A 442 -6.35 -23.78 -35.39
C ILE A 442 -6.66 -22.47 -34.67
N ALA A 443 -6.18 -22.30 -33.44
CA ALA A 443 -6.38 -21.09 -32.65
C ALA A 443 -5.16 -20.81 -31.75
N THR A 444 -4.72 -19.55 -31.71
CA THR A 444 -3.64 -19.08 -30.84
C THR A 444 -4.21 -18.26 -29.69
N VAL A 445 -3.54 -18.25 -28.53
CA VAL A 445 -3.88 -17.40 -27.38
C VAL A 445 -2.63 -16.64 -26.95
N ASN A 446 -2.76 -15.35 -26.64
CA ASN A 446 -1.64 -14.54 -26.14
C ASN A 446 -1.61 -14.51 -24.59
N ARG A 447 -0.63 -13.80 -24.02
CA ARG A 447 -0.48 -13.67 -22.56
C ARG A 447 -1.69 -13.03 -21.85
N THR A 448 -2.50 -12.24 -22.57
CA THR A 448 -3.67 -11.56 -22.02
C THR A 448 -4.95 -12.37 -22.18
N GLY A 449 -4.89 -13.60 -22.68
CA GLY A 449 -6.08 -14.44 -22.90
C GLY A 449 -6.88 -14.10 -24.16
N LYS A 450 -6.32 -13.31 -25.09
CA LYS A 450 -6.94 -13.03 -26.40
C LYS A 450 -6.70 -14.19 -27.35
N VAL A 451 -7.77 -14.92 -27.68
CA VAL A 451 -7.77 -16.04 -28.62
C VAL A 451 -7.99 -15.52 -30.04
N THR A 452 -7.17 -15.97 -30.99
CA THR A 452 -7.24 -15.58 -32.41
C THR A 452 -7.46 -16.80 -33.29
N ALA A 453 -8.46 -16.75 -34.18
CA ALA A 453 -8.72 -17.79 -35.17
C ALA A 453 -7.60 -17.86 -36.23
N LYS A 454 -7.17 -19.07 -36.61
CA LYS A 454 -6.21 -19.30 -37.69
C LYS A 454 -6.79 -20.18 -38.79
N LYS A 455 -7.34 -21.34 -38.44
CA LYS A 455 -7.90 -22.32 -39.39
C LYS A 455 -9.16 -22.95 -38.82
N ALA A 456 -10.12 -23.28 -39.69
CA ALA A 456 -11.32 -24.01 -39.28
C ALA A 456 -10.96 -25.35 -38.60
N GLY A 457 -11.61 -25.65 -37.49
CA GLY A 457 -11.31 -26.80 -36.63
C GLY A 457 -11.67 -26.54 -35.17
N SER A 458 -11.20 -27.39 -34.26
CA SER A 458 -11.40 -27.24 -32.81
C SER A 458 -10.05 -27.25 -32.09
N ALA A 459 -9.88 -26.38 -31.10
CA ALA A 459 -8.73 -26.35 -30.20
C ALA A 459 -9.22 -26.14 -28.76
N ILE A 460 -8.47 -26.65 -27.78
CA ILE A 460 -8.72 -26.40 -26.35
C ILE A 460 -7.69 -25.38 -25.88
N ILE A 461 -8.17 -24.29 -25.30
CA ILE A 461 -7.32 -23.36 -24.55
C ILE A 461 -7.33 -23.80 -23.09
N THR A 462 -6.15 -24.11 -22.56
CA THR A 462 -5.95 -24.43 -21.14
C THR A 462 -5.44 -23.18 -20.44
N ILE A 463 -6.08 -22.87 -19.31
CA ILE A 463 -5.75 -21.73 -18.45
C ILE A 463 -5.22 -22.32 -17.15
N SER A 464 -4.07 -21.86 -16.70
CA SER A 464 -3.44 -22.33 -15.47
C SER A 464 -3.05 -21.16 -14.58
N ALA A 465 -3.49 -21.21 -13.32
CA ALA A 465 -3.16 -20.24 -12.29
C ALA A 465 -3.21 -20.92 -10.93
N ASN A 466 -2.28 -20.58 -10.04
CA ASN A 466 -2.28 -21.06 -8.65
C ASN A 466 -2.42 -22.59 -8.51
N GLY A 467 -1.73 -23.36 -9.34
CA GLY A 467 -1.83 -24.84 -9.34
C GLY A 467 -3.18 -25.41 -9.82
N ARG A 468 -4.14 -24.57 -10.22
CA ARG A 468 -5.42 -24.97 -10.78
C ARG A 468 -5.42 -24.83 -12.30
N THR A 469 -6.23 -25.63 -12.97
CA THR A 469 -6.41 -25.58 -14.43
C THR A 469 -7.90 -25.46 -14.79
N ALA A 470 -8.19 -24.70 -15.84
CA ALA A 470 -9.50 -24.61 -16.47
C ALA A 470 -9.33 -24.75 -17.98
N ARG A 471 -10.40 -25.13 -18.69
CA ARG A 471 -10.36 -25.39 -20.14
C ARG A 471 -11.53 -24.72 -20.85
N CYS A 472 -11.24 -24.14 -22.01
CA CYS A 472 -12.23 -23.58 -22.92
C CYS A 472 -12.08 -24.20 -24.30
N LYS A 473 -13.17 -24.72 -24.86
CA LYS A 473 -13.20 -25.26 -26.21
C LYS A 473 -13.46 -24.14 -27.22
N ILE A 474 -12.56 -24.01 -28.19
CA ILE A 474 -12.63 -23.01 -29.26
C ILE A 474 -12.95 -23.72 -30.57
N ILE A 475 -14.10 -23.39 -31.14
CA ILE A 475 -14.55 -23.91 -32.44
C ILE A 475 -14.36 -22.80 -33.48
N VAL A 476 -13.43 -23.02 -34.40
CA VAL A 476 -13.16 -22.10 -35.50
C VAL A 476 -13.92 -22.55 -36.75
N LYS A 477 -14.74 -21.67 -37.31
CA LYS A 477 -15.53 -21.93 -38.52
C LYS A 477 -15.10 -21.02 -39.68
N ASN A 478 -15.30 -21.49 -40.91
CA ASN A 478 -15.17 -20.61 -42.07
C ASN A 478 -16.41 -19.70 -42.19
N PRO A 479 -16.24 -18.47 -42.68
CA PRO A 479 -17.38 -17.62 -43.03
C PRO A 479 -18.24 -18.26 -44.12
N THR A 480 -19.53 -17.93 -44.15
CA THR A 480 -20.44 -18.30 -45.23
C THR A 480 -21.13 -17.07 -45.80
N LEU A 481 -21.42 -17.09 -47.11
CA LEU A 481 -22.22 -16.10 -47.80
C LEU A 481 -23.11 -16.82 -48.82
N THR A 482 -24.42 -16.76 -48.56
CA THR A 482 -25.45 -17.41 -49.39
C THR A 482 -26.38 -16.37 -49.98
N ILE A 483 -26.78 -16.57 -51.23
CA ILE A 483 -27.74 -15.72 -51.96
C ILE A 483 -28.83 -16.63 -52.50
N SER A 484 -30.09 -16.23 -52.32
CA SER A 484 -31.26 -17.02 -52.76
C SER A 484 -31.30 -17.38 -54.24
N LYS A 485 -30.78 -16.51 -55.14
CA LYS A 485 -30.75 -16.74 -56.59
C LYS A 485 -29.45 -16.22 -57.20
N SER A 486 -28.85 -17.01 -58.09
CA SER A 486 -27.64 -16.64 -58.86
C SER A 486 -27.96 -15.89 -60.16
N LYS A 487 -29.21 -15.95 -60.62
CA LYS A 487 -29.71 -15.25 -61.81
C LYS A 487 -31.11 -14.69 -61.52
N ILE A 488 -31.38 -13.47 -61.95
CA ILE A 488 -32.68 -12.81 -61.80
C ILE A 488 -33.02 -12.11 -63.11
N THR A 489 -34.26 -12.29 -63.58
CA THR A 489 -34.82 -11.52 -64.69
C THR A 489 -35.84 -10.54 -64.13
N ILE A 490 -35.70 -9.26 -64.49
CA ILE A 490 -36.64 -8.19 -64.10
C ILE A 490 -37.06 -7.38 -65.33
N ARG A 491 -38.27 -6.81 -65.30
CA ARG A 491 -38.69 -5.83 -66.31
C ARG A 491 -38.05 -4.48 -66.02
N ARG A 492 -37.97 -3.63 -67.04
CA ARG A 492 -37.52 -2.25 -66.91
C ARG A 492 -38.36 -1.51 -65.85
N LYS A 493 -37.72 -0.64 -65.06
CA LYS A 493 -38.28 0.10 -63.90
C LYS A 493 -38.76 -0.76 -62.72
N SER A 494 -38.77 -2.10 -62.83
CA SER A 494 -39.14 -2.98 -61.73
C SER A 494 -38.02 -3.13 -60.70
N LYS A 495 -38.40 -3.43 -59.45
CA LYS A 495 -37.50 -3.62 -58.32
C LYS A 495 -37.60 -5.04 -57.77
N THR A 496 -36.50 -5.57 -57.23
CA THR A 496 -36.48 -6.85 -56.51
C THR A 496 -35.38 -6.86 -55.46
N ALA A 497 -35.61 -7.50 -54.32
CA ALA A 497 -34.64 -7.57 -53.23
C ALA A 497 -33.82 -8.87 -53.30
N LEU A 498 -32.50 -8.76 -53.16
CA LEU A 498 -31.61 -9.91 -52.99
C LEU A 498 -31.73 -10.44 -51.55
N LYS A 499 -32.23 -11.67 -51.37
CA LYS A 499 -32.12 -12.34 -50.06
C LYS A 499 -30.71 -12.89 -49.90
N VAL A 500 -29.96 -12.32 -48.96
CA VAL A 500 -28.56 -12.66 -48.65
C VAL A 500 -28.46 -13.06 -47.19
N LYS A 501 -27.78 -14.17 -46.90
CA LYS A 501 -27.45 -14.60 -45.53
C LYS A 501 -25.95 -14.82 -45.41
N ALA A 502 -25.32 -14.08 -44.52
CA ALA A 502 -23.90 -14.17 -44.21
C ALA A 502 -23.70 -14.64 -42.76
N THR A 503 -22.72 -15.52 -42.55
CA THR A 503 -22.30 -15.95 -41.21
C THR A 503 -20.78 -15.79 -41.10
N PRO A 504 -20.24 -15.10 -40.07
CA PRO A 504 -20.96 -14.30 -39.08
C PRO A 504 -21.71 -13.12 -39.72
N SER A 505 -22.72 -12.59 -39.03
CA SER A 505 -23.48 -11.43 -39.50
C SER A 505 -22.58 -10.20 -39.52
N ASN A 506 -22.39 -9.61 -40.69
CA ASN A 506 -21.55 -8.43 -40.92
C ASN A 506 -22.13 -7.61 -42.07
N LYS A 507 -21.59 -6.40 -42.26
CA LYS A 507 -22.01 -5.49 -43.32
C LYS A 507 -21.80 -6.13 -44.70
N VAL A 508 -22.92 -6.37 -45.40
CA VAL A 508 -22.94 -6.82 -46.79
C VAL A 508 -22.82 -5.59 -47.70
N THR A 509 -21.97 -5.67 -48.72
CA THR A 509 -21.83 -4.63 -49.74
C THR A 509 -22.25 -5.14 -51.11
N PHE A 510 -22.86 -4.25 -51.90
CA PHE A 510 -23.40 -4.56 -53.22
C PHE A 510 -22.80 -3.60 -54.25
N THR A 511 -22.38 -4.10 -55.40
CA THR A 511 -21.91 -3.27 -56.52
C THR A 511 -22.46 -3.79 -57.83
N SER A 512 -22.86 -2.88 -58.73
CA SER A 512 -23.28 -3.24 -60.09
C SER A 512 -22.11 -3.10 -61.06
N SER A 513 -21.93 -4.08 -61.94
CA SER A 513 -20.97 -3.99 -63.04
C SER A 513 -21.37 -2.96 -64.10
N ASN A 514 -22.66 -2.62 -64.20
CA ASN A 514 -23.15 -1.60 -65.12
C ASN A 514 -24.44 -0.96 -64.58
N SER A 515 -24.28 0.18 -63.90
CA SER A 515 -25.39 0.95 -63.31
C SER A 515 -26.38 1.49 -64.35
N LYS A 516 -25.97 1.63 -65.63
CA LYS A 516 -26.86 2.05 -66.72
C LYS A 516 -27.84 0.94 -67.14
N ILE A 517 -27.58 -0.32 -66.75
CA ILE A 517 -28.46 -1.47 -67.02
C ILE A 517 -29.25 -1.84 -65.76
N ALA A 518 -28.58 -2.01 -64.61
CA ALA A 518 -29.24 -2.27 -63.34
C ALA A 518 -28.48 -1.62 -62.17
N THR A 519 -29.19 -0.99 -61.24
CA THR A 519 -28.63 -0.44 -59.99
C THR A 519 -28.96 -1.33 -58.80
N VAL A 520 -28.22 -1.19 -57.71
CA VAL A 520 -28.48 -1.89 -56.44
C VAL A 520 -28.32 -0.92 -55.27
N SER A 521 -29.28 -0.93 -54.35
CA SER A 521 -29.23 -0.11 -53.14
C SER A 521 -28.28 -0.69 -52.08
N LYS A 522 -27.98 0.10 -51.03
CA LYS A 522 -27.24 -0.38 -49.85
C LYS A 522 -27.95 -1.53 -49.12
N SER A 523 -29.28 -1.61 -49.22
CA SER A 523 -30.10 -2.69 -48.65
C SER A 523 -30.26 -3.90 -49.58
N GLY A 524 -29.61 -3.91 -50.76
CA GLY A 524 -29.66 -5.04 -51.70
C GLY A 524 -30.89 -5.06 -52.60
N VAL A 525 -31.58 -3.92 -52.78
CA VAL A 525 -32.70 -3.79 -53.71
C VAL A 525 -32.17 -3.44 -55.10
N VAL A 526 -32.41 -4.31 -56.07
CA VAL A 526 -32.00 -4.17 -57.47
C VAL A 526 -33.11 -3.48 -58.26
N THR A 527 -32.75 -2.48 -59.08
CA THR A 527 -33.67 -1.78 -59.98
C THR A 527 -33.21 -1.93 -61.43
N GLY A 528 -34.11 -2.35 -62.33
CA GLY A 528 -33.83 -2.47 -63.76
C GLY A 528 -33.95 -1.12 -64.47
N ILE A 529 -32.88 -0.66 -65.13
CA ILE A 529 -32.82 0.67 -65.76
C ILE A 529 -33.03 0.59 -67.27
N ARG A 530 -32.25 -0.26 -67.95
CA ARG A 530 -32.27 -0.42 -69.41
C ARG A 530 -32.13 -1.89 -69.79
N THR A 531 -32.74 -2.29 -70.90
CA THR A 531 -32.62 -3.65 -71.42
C THR A 531 -31.16 -4.04 -71.62
N GLY A 532 -30.81 -5.25 -71.19
CA GLY A 532 -29.44 -5.74 -71.22
C GLY A 532 -29.13 -6.65 -70.03
N THR A 533 -27.83 -6.89 -69.79
CA THR A 533 -27.37 -7.70 -68.65
C THR A 533 -26.35 -6.94 -67.80
N ALA A 534 -26.47 -7.08 -66.49
CA ALA A 534 -25.52 -6.55 -65.51
C ALA A 534 -25.27 -7.61 -64.43
N THR A 535 -24.13 -7.53 -63.76
CA THR A 535 -23.80 -8.41 -62.64
C THR A 535 -23.79 -7.61 -61.36
N ILE A 536 -24.56 -8.06 -60.36
CA ILE A 536 -24.47 -7.53 -59.00
C ILE A 536 -23.47 -8.39 -58.22
N LYS A 537 -22.36 -7.79 -57.78
CA LYS A 537 -21.42 -8.41 -56.85
C LYS A 537 -21.90 -8.15 -55.42
N VAL A 538 -21.97 -9.20 -54.62
CA VAL A 538 -22.32 -9.20 -53.21
C VAL A 538 -21.08 -9.61 -52.43
N LYS A 539 -20.60 -8.78 -51.51
CA LYS A 539 -19.39 -9.04 -50.71
C LYS A 539 -19.71 -8.97 -49.23
N CYS A 540 -19.25 -9.96 -48.48
CA CYS A 540 -19.30 -9.99 -47.01
C CYS A 540 -18.24 -10.96 -46.48
N ASN A 541 -17.59 -10.66 -45.36
CA ASN A 541 -16.59 -11.53 -44.73
C ASN A 541 -15.46 -11.98 -45.68
N GLY A 542 -15.03 -11.11 -46.60
CA GLY A 542 -14.04 -11.44 -47.63
C GLY A 542 -14.56 -12.33 -48.77
N ILE A 543 -15.74 -12.94 -48.63
CA ILE A 543 -16.38 -13.73 -49.69
C ILE A 543 -17.08 -12.80 -50.68
N VAL A 544 -16.91 -13.07 -51.97
CA VAL A 544 -17.63 -12.41 -53.07
C VAL A 544 -18.49 -13.42 -53.81
N LYS A 545 -19.76 -13.08 -54.05
CA LYS A 545 -20.70 -13.83 -54.88
C LYS A 545 -21.29 -12.89 -55.93
N SER A 546 -21.71 -13.44 -57.07
CA SER A 546 -22.24 -12.67 -58.19
C SER A 546 -23.65 -13.13 -58.54
N VAL A 547 -24.52 -12.17 -58.85
CA VAL A 547 -25.88 -12.41 -59.34
C VAL A 547 -26.01 -11.78 -60.73
N LYS A 548 -26.34 -12.59 -61.74
CA LYS A 548 -26.62 -12.09 -63.10
C LYS A 548 -28.02 -11.49 -63.13
N ILE A 549 -28.14 -10.23 -63.53
CA ILE A 549 -29.39 -9.52 -63.73
C ILE A 549 -29.63 -9.37 -65.23
N THR A 550 -30.76 -9.88 -65.70
CA THR A 550 -31.25 -9.65 -67.06
C THR A 550 -32.43 -8.69 -67.00
N VAL A 551 -32.31 -7.52 -67.62
CA VAL A 551 -33.40 -6.56 -67.73
C VAL A 551 -34.07 -6.74 -69.08
N LYS A 552 -35.36 -7.11 -69.07
CA LYS A 552 -36.20 -7.20 -70.27
C LYS A 552 -37.07 -5.94 -70.40
N LYS A 553 -37.65 -5.75 -71.60
CA LYS A 553 -38.54 -4.62 -71.89
C LYS A 553 -39.63 -4.46 -70.84
#